data_AF-A0A3M1ZTX3-F1
#
_entry.id   AF-A0A3M1ZTX3-F1
#
_cell.length_a   1.000
_cell.length_b   1.000
_cell.length_c   1.000
_cell.angle_alpha   90.00
_cell.angle_beta   90.00
_cell.angle_gamma   90.00
#
_symmetry.space_group_name_H-M   'P 1'
#
loop_
_entity.id
_entity.type
_entity.pdbx_description
1 polymer ?
#
loop_
_entity_poly.entity_id
_entity_poly.type
_entity_poly.pdbx_seq_one_letter_code
_entity_poly.pdbx_strand_id
1 'polypeptide(L)'
;MGIAFPAGTTQTTPERYPTERNDTMQIRRNLGLLALTFATGLAPTTGCFLLGGYDGAYIEREDVSLDIYGGNATRSSGEKGEVYMLVAETAYDVNSWVAEVVEATSAVTRYLNNYPAQEDQDGYRSYGPFDDEDGRDLAWIVKIKGDASATSYKILVGDRGEGESDMLVLLDGHVEVDGDMRTGGFRLFFDAIEDQPELKDLEDSGTTFSGTIDVSFTRDVSTEEKTVDIQFNDFRAEYTLGDAWYSDETYAYHRDAAGNGEFHLAVYGTFDDQVFGGYQTNKVVLDAKWDASEAGRARGQVLEVENEDSALPAGDLVVHECFDAAGDLTYRGLNDAYAGDHPEYLLGDPSTCIYEASDLDG
;
A
#
# COMPACT_ATOMS: atom_id res chain seq x y z
N MET A 1 -10.25 -2.79 -13.73
CA MET A 1 -11.26 -3.06 -14.79
C MET A 1 -10.64 -4.13 -15.68
N GLY A 2 -11.39 -5.09 -16.23
CA GLY A 2 -10.76 -6.16 -17.03
C GLY A 2 -10.02 -5.56 -18.22
N ILE A 3 -8.74 -5.90 -18.37
CA ILE A 3 -7.91 -5.59 -19.53
C ILE A 3 -8.65 -6.12 -20.77
N ALA A 4 -8.95 -5.24 -21.71
CA ALA A 4 -9.59 -5.60 -22.96
C ALA A 4 -8.90 -4.82 -24.09
N PHE A 5 -7.84 -5.41 -24.62
CA PHE A 5 -7.27 -5.03 -25.91
C PHE A 5 -8.30 -5.30 -27.02
N PRO A 6 -8.37 -4.49 -28.08
CA PRO A 6 -9.29 -4.74 -29.19
C PRO A 6 -8.92 -6.04 -29.91
N ALA A 7 -9.84 -7.00 -29.86
CA ALA A 7 -9.67 -8.38 -30.33
C ALA A 7 -9.39 -8.50 -31.83
N GLY A 8 -8.28 -9.16 -32.18
CA GLY A 8 -8.14 -9.94 -33.40
C GLY A 8 -8.78 -11.32 -33.20
N THR A 9 -9.73 -11.67 -34.08
CA THR A 9 -10.59 -12.86 -33.98
C THR A 9 -9.85 -14.21 -33.90
N THR A 10 -10.05 -15.01 -32.84
CA THR A 10 -10.77 -16.31 -32.83
C THR A 10 -10.66 -17.03 -31.47
N GLN A 11 -11.79 -17.61 -31.03
CA GLN A 11 -12.02 -18.27 -29.73
C GLN A 11 -11.27 -19.60 -29.56
N THR A 12 -10.73 -19.83 -28.36
CA THR A 12 -11.05 -20.99 -27.49
C THR A 12 -10.75 -20.63 -26.04
N THR A 13 -11.76 -20.71 -25.18
CA THR A 13 -11.70 -20.37 -23.74
C THR A 13 -11.09 -21.52 -22.92
N PRO A 14 -10.09 -21.28 -22.05
CA PRO A 14 -9.88 -22.08 -20.85
C PRO A 14 -10.44 -21.36 -19.61
N GLU A 15 -10.75 -22.15 -18.59
CA GLU A 15 -11.38 -21.78 -17.32
C GLU A 15 -10.66 -20.63 -16.60
N ARG A 16 -11.42 -19.59 -16.20
CA ARG A 16 -10.92 -18.47 -15.39
C ARG A 16 -10.79 -18.90 -13.94
N TYR A 17 -9.56 -18.93 -13.42
CA TYR A 17 -9.27 -18.85 -11.99
C TYR A 17 -8.95 -17.39 -11.60
N PRO A 18 -9.14 -16.99 -10.33
CA PRO A 18 -9.18 -15.58 -9.93
C PRO A 18 -7.75 -15.03 -9.82
N THR A 19 -7.29 -14.31 -10.84
CA THR A 19 -5.97 -13.67 -10.85
C THR A 19 -6.02 -12.27 -10.21
N GLU A 20 -5.18 -12.07 -9.19
CA GLU A 20 -4.62 -10.83 -8.57
C GLU A 20 -5.57 -9.71 -8.12
N ARG A 21 -6.64 -9.43 -8.86
CA ARG A 21 -7.66 -8.44 -8.49
C ARG A 21 -8.31 -8.76 -7.13
N ASN A 22 -8.25 -10.02 -6.72
CA ASN A 22 -8.79 -10.48 -5.45
C ASN A 22 -7.90 -10.12 -4.26
N ASP A 23 -6.62 -9.83 -4.46
CA ASP A 23 -5.61 -9.95 -3.39
C ASP A 23 -5.39 -8.60 -2.70
N THR A 24 -5.25 -7.51 -3.47
CA THR A 24 -5.33 -6.15 -2.93
C THR A 24 -6.73 -5.86 -2.36
N MET A 25 -7.79 -6.45 -2.93
CA MET A 25 -9.13 -6.39 -2.34
C MET A 25 -9.24 -7.20 -1.03
N GLN A 26 -8.53 -8.32 -0.91
CA GLN A 26 -8.48 -9.12 0.32
C GLN A 26 -7.64 -8.44 1.41
N ILE A 27 -6.47 -7.88 1.10
CA ILE A 27 -5.68 -7.07 2.03
C ILE A 27 -6.50 -5.86 2.50
N ARG A 28 -7.19 -5.15 1.59
CA ARG A 28 -8.13 -4.07 1.96
C ARG A 28 -9.25 -4.55 2.86
N ARG A 29 -9.87 -5.69 2.54
CA ARG A 29 -10.96 -6.24 3.34
C ARG A 29 -10.47 -6.68 4.72
N ASN A 30 -9.27 -7.25 4.81
CA ASN A 30 -8.66 -7.69 6.06
C ASN A 30 -8.27 -6.49 6.93
N LEU A 31 -7.66 -5.45 6.35
CA LEU A 31 -7.29 -4.23 7.08
C LEU A 31 -8.49 -3.37 7.46
N GLY A 32 -9.49 -3.26 6.57
CA GLY A 32 -10.76 -2.60 6.87
C GLY A 32 -11.55 -3.34 7.95
N LEU A 33 -11.48 -4.68 7.99
CA LEU A 33 -12.07 -5.51 9.06
C LEU A 33 -11.27 -5.43 10.36
N LEU A 34 -9.94 -5.36 10.29
CA LEU A 34 -9.06 -5.12 11.43
C LEU A 34 -9.42 -3.77 12.08
N ALA A 35 -9.56 -2.72 11.25
CA ALA A 35 -10.03 -1.41 11.67
C ALA A 35 -11.45 -1.44 12.26
N LEU A 36 -12.37 -2.22 11.66
CA LEU A 36 -13.75 -2.35 12.16
C LEU A 36 -13.81 -3.11 13.49
N THR A 37 -13.12 -4.25 13.58
CA THR A 37 -13.02 -5.11 14.78
C THR A 37 -12.37 -4.36 15.92
N PHE A 38 -11.31 -3.60 15.63
CA PHE A 38 -10.65 -2.74 16.58
C PHE A 38 -11.56 -1.60 17.05
N ALA A 39 -12.34 -1.00 16.16
CA ALA A 39 -13.30 0.06 16.51
C ALA A 39 -14.52 -0.46 17.29
N THR A 40 -14.98 -1.69 17.06
CA THR A 40 -16.12 -2.28 17.78
C THR A 40 -15.72 -2.85 19.14
N GLY A 41 -14.56 -3.51 19.26
CA GLY A 41 -14.06 -4.03 20.54
C GLY A 41 -13.67 -2.95 21.55
N LEU A 42 -13.51 -1.70 21.10
CA LEU A 42 -13.14 -0.56 21.94
C LEU A 42 -14.28 0.42 22.21
N ALA A 43 -15.51 0.14 21.76
CA ALA A 43 -16.68 0.94 22.10
C ALA A 43 -17.05 0.68 23.58
N PRO A 44 -16.84 1.62 24.53
CA PRO A 44 -17.06 1.28 25.92
C PRO A 44 -18.52 1.48 26.34
N THR A 45 -18.95 0.54 27.18
CA THR A 45 -20.10 0.63 28.07
C THR A 45 -19.92 1.76 29.12
N THR A 46 -20.28 2.99 28.75
CA THR A 46 -20.68 4.15 29.60
C THR A 46 -19.81 4.59 30.80
N GLY A 47 -19.46 5.89 30.84
CA GLY A 47 -19.14 6.60 32.09
C GLY A 47 -18.45 7.96 31.87
N CYS A 48 -19.17 9.07 32.10
CA CYS A 48 -18.64 10.44 31.99
C CYS A 48 -17.41 10.68 32.88
N PHE A 49 -16.21 10.65 32.29
CA PHE A 49 -15.01 11.26 32.86
C PHE A 49 -14.27 12.02 31.76
N LEU A 50 -14.51 13.32 31.67
CA LEU A 50 -13.69 14.25 30.90
C LEU A 50 -12.59 14.78 31.84
N LEU A 51 -11.45 14.12 31.86
CA LEU A 51 -10.22 14.66 32.45
C LEU A 51 -9.20 14.85 31.33
N GLY A 52 -8.47 15.97 31.40
CA GLY A 52 -7.67 16.55 30.32
C GLY A 52 -6.88 15.53 29.50
N GLY A 53 -7.26 15.43 28.22
CA GLY A 53 -6.56 14.64 27.24
C GLY A 53 -5.14 15.15 27.06
N TYR A 54 -4.22 14.21 26.91
CA TYR A 54 -2.84 14.48 26.60
C TYR A 54 -2.71 14.91 25.12
N ASP A 55 -1.93 15.95 24.84
CA ASP A 55 -1.63 16.41 23.49
C ASP A 55 -0.53 15.51 22.90
N GLY A 56 -0.90 14.35 22.34
CA GLY A 56 0.01 13.51 21.57
C GLY A 56 0.07 13.93 20.11
N ALA A 57 1.20 13.70 19.45
CA ALA A 57 1.24 13.66 18.00
C ALA A 57 0.65 12.34 17.50
N TYR A 58 -0.05 12.37 16.37
CA TYR A 58 -0.63 11.16 15.74
C TYR A 58 -0.30 11.19 14.27
N ILE A 59 -0.09 10.01 13.65
CA ILE A 59 0.07 9.92 12.20
C ILE A 59 -1.23 10.40 11.55
N GLU A 60 -1.12 11.27 10.56
CA GLU A 60 -2.25 11.78 9.80
C GLU A 60 -2.34 11.08 8.44
N ARG A 61 -3.54 11.05 7.84
CA ARG A 61 -3.72 10.45 6.51
C ARG A 61 -2.77 11.08 5.49
N GLU A 62 -2.58 12.38 5.58
CA GLU A 62 -1.77 13.19 4.68
C GLU A 62 -0.26 12.95 4.85
N ASP A 63 0.17 12.40 5.99
CA ASP A 63 1.57 12.02 6.23
C ASP A 63 1.99 10.83 5.37
N VAL A 64 1.05 9.95 5.04
CA VAL A 64 1.28 8.67 4.36
C VAL A 64 0.59 8.58 2.99
N SER A 65 -0.12 9.63 2.57
CA SER A 65 -0.76 9.65 1.26
C SER A 65 0.27 9.79 0.14
N LEU A 66 0.07 9.07 -0.96
CA LEU A 66 0.80 9.20 -2.20
C LEU A 66 0.05 10.21 -3.08
N ASP A 67 0.54 11.45 -3.12
CA ASP A 67 -0.07 12.52 -3.92
C ASP A 67 0.61 12.54 -5.30
N ILE A 68 0.22 11.61 -6.14
CA ILE A 68 0.64 11.55 -7.54
C ILE A 68 -0.07 12.62 -8.38
N TYR A 69 0.46 12.88 -9.57
CA TYR A 69 -0.14 13.76 -10.59
C TYR A 69 -1.62 13.44 -10.88
N GLY A 70 -2.36 14.39 -11.46
CA GLY A 70 -3.63 14.08 -12.11
C GLY A 70 -4.86 14.10 -11.22
N GLY A 71 -4.93 14.95 -10.19
CA GLY A 71 -6.16 15.23 -9.44
C GLY A 71 -7.35 15.66 -10.32
N ASN A 72 -7.11 16.04 -11.58
CA ASN A 72 -8.10 16.35 -12.61
C ASN A 72 -8.18 15.33 -13.78
N ALA A 73 -7.34 14.28 -13.82
CA ALA A 73 -7.14 13.41 -14.98
C ALA A 73 -8.35 12.53 -15.35
N THR A 74 -9.27 12.28 -14.41
CA THR A 74 -10.50 11.50 -14.67
C THR A 74 -11.56 12.26 -15.48
N ARG A 75 -11.33 13.54 -15.80
CA ARG A 75 -12.28 14.40 -16.53
C ARG A 75 -11.79 14.89 -17.90
N SER A 76 -10.55 14.61 -18.27
CA SER A 76 -9.99 15.01 -19.58
C SER A 76 -10.40 14.02 -20.67
N SER A 77 -10.57 14.52 -21.90
CA SER A 77 -11.01 13.73 -23.05
C SER A 77 -9.88 13.06 -23.85
N GLY A 78 -8.62 13.23 -23.45
CA GLY A 78 -7.46 12.68 -24.17
C GLY A 78 -7.16 11.21 -23.86
N GLU A 79 -6.34 10.58 -24.71
CA GLU A 79 -5.83 9.23 -24.50
C GLU A 79 -4.86 9.23 -23.32
N LYS A 80 -5.02 8.29 -22.39
CA LYS A 80 -4.15 8.10 -21.23
C LYS A 80 -3.17 6.96 -21.49
N GLY A 81 -1.96 7.12 -20.97
CA GLY A 81 -1.00 6.03 -20.92
C GLY A 81 -1.45 4.90 -20.00
N GLU A 82 -1.13 3.67 -20.34
CA GLU A 82 -1.43 2.48 -19.55
C GLU A 82 -0.59 2.46 -18.26
N VAL A 83 0.72 2.72 -18.37
CA VAL A 83 1.62 2.79 -17.22
C VAL A 83 1.26 3.99 -16.33
N TYR A 84 0.97 5.14 -16.94
CA TYR A 84 0.47 6.33 -16.22
C TYR A 84 -0.76 5.99 -15.36
N MET A 85 -1.73 5.26 -15.94
CA MET A 85 -2.96 4.87 -15.24
C MET A 85 -2.71 3.81 -14.18
N LEU A 86 -1.79 2.87 -14.40
CA LEU A 86 -1.41 1.86 -13.42
C LEU A 86 -0.77 2.49 -12.18
N VAL A 87 0.18 3.40 -12.36
CA VAL A 87 0.75 4.20 -11.23
C VAL A 87 -0.37 4.91 -10.47
N ALA A 88 -1.37 5.44 -11.19
CA ALA A 88 -2.48 6.12 -10.56
C ALA A 88 -3.44 5.22 -9.77
N GLU A 89 -3.76 4.05 -10.31
CA GLU A 89 -4.56 3.03 -9.63
C GLU A 89 -3.80 2.51 -8.40
N THR A 90 -2.51 2.20 -8.53
CA THR A 90 -1.68 1.75 -7.40
C THR A 90 -1.63 2.78 -6.28
N ALA A 91 -1.38 4.06 -6.58
CA ALA A 91 -1.34 5.09 -5.56
C ALA A 91 -2.69 5.27 -4.86
N TYR A 92 -3.80 5.25 -5.61
CA TYR A 92 -5.16 5.29 -5.05
C TYR A 92 -5.42 4.10 -4.11
N ASP A 93 -4.99 2.93 -4.53
CA ASP A 93 -5.17 1.68 -3.82
C ASP A 93 -4.39 1.63 -2.51
N VAL A 94 -3.12 2.06 -2.54
CA VAL A 94 -2.28 2.24 -1.35
C VAL A 94 -2.89 3.25 -0.40
N ASN A 95 -3.30 4.41 -0.92
CA ASN A 95 -3.95 5.47 -0.15
C ASN A 95 -5.25 5.02 0.52
N SER A 96 -5.95 4.03 -0.04
CA SER A 96 -7.16 3.49 0.58
C SER A 96 -6.82 2.72 1.84
N TRP A 97 -5.95 1.71 1.76
CA TRP A 97 -5.71 0.80 2.88
C TRP A 97 -4.81 1.41 3.95
N VAL A 98 -3.76 2.15 3.57
CA VAL A 98 -2.83 2.78 4.52
C VAL A 98 -3.59 3.79 5.37
N ALA A 99 -4.45 4.58 4.73
CA ALA A 99 -5.24 5.58 5.44
C ALA A 99 -6.27 4.94 6.38
N GLU A 100 -6.90 3.82 6.01
CA GLU A 100 -7.81 3.10 6.91
C GLU A 100 -7.09 2.67 8.21
N VAL A 101 -5.86 2.14 8.09
CA VAL A 101 -5.04 1.78 9.25
C VAL A 101 -4.70 3.02 10.08
N VAL A 102 -4.22 4.09 9.46
CA VAL A 102 -3.83 5.32 10.16
C VAL A 102 -5.03 5.99 10.85
N GLU A 103 -6.17 6.09 10.18
CA GLU A 103 -7.38 6.71 10.73
C GLU A 103 -7.93 5.92 11.91
N ALA A 104 -8.01 4.58 11.79
CA ALA A 104 -8.50 3.72 12.86
C ALA A 104 -7.59 3.75 14.09
N THR A 105 -6.28 3.60 13.89
CA THR A 105 -5.30 3.61 14.98
C THR A 105 -5.22 4.97 15.65
N SER A 106 -5.26 6.06 14.89
CA SER A 106 -5.26 7.42 15.43
C SER A 106 -6.54 7.74 16.19
N ALA A 107 -7.70 7.30 15.70
CA ALA A 107 -8.97 7.49 16.39
C ALA A 107 -8.98 6.81 17.76
N VAL A 108 -8.54 5.55 17.82
CA VAL A 108 -8.47 4.77 19.05
C VAL A 108 -7.44 5.32 20.02
N THR A 109 -6.22 5.58 19.56
CA THR A 109 -5.15 6.07 20.44
C THR A 109 -5.53 7.43 21.01
N ARG A 110 -6.12 8.33 20.21
CA ARG A 110 -6.68 9.60 20.68
C ARG A 110 -7.82 9.42 21.68
N TYR A 111 -8.69 8.43 21.45
CA TYR A 111 -9.79 8.14 22.35
C TYR A 111 -9.32 7.66 23.72
N LEU A 112 -8.53 6.57 23.74
CA LEU A 112 -8.02 5.93 24.95
C LEU A 112 -7.17 6.88 25.79
N ASN A 113 -6.47 7.80 25.14
CA ASN A 113 -5.66 8.82 25.78
C ASN A 113 -6.44 9.78 26.72
N ASN A 114 -7.78 9.78 26.66
CA ASN A 114 -8.64 10.52 27.61
C ASN A 114 -9.00 9.72 28.88
N TYR A 115 -8.50 8.49 29.01
CA TYR A 115 -8.81 7.60 30.13
C TYR A 115 -7.58 7.37 31.03
N PRO A 116 -7.79 7.03 32.31
CA PRO A 116 -6.71 6.58 33.19
C PRO A 116 -6.05 5.32 32.62
N ALA A 117 -4.72 5.29 32.62
CA ALA A 117 -3.92 4.16 32.15
C ALA A 117 -3.10 3.55 33.29
N GLN A 118 -2.65 2.32 33.10
CA GLN A 118 -1.54 1.78 33.88
C GLN A 118 -0.24 2.16 33.16
N GLU A 119 0.70 2.77 33.87
CA GLU A 119 2.01 3.06 33.30
C GLU A 119 2.96 1.90 33.56
N ASP A 120 3.65 1.42 32.52
CA ASP A 120 4.65 0.37 32.64
C ASP A 120 6.04 0.93 32.98
N GLN A 121 7.03 0.04 33.11
CA GLN A 121 8.40 0.42 33.47
C GLN A 121 9.13 1.19 32.36
N ASP A 122 8.65 1.09 31.12
CA ASP A 122 9.22 1.75 29.94
C ASP A 122 8.55 3.10 29.65
N GLY A 123 7.59 3.50 30.50
CA GLY A 123 6.84 4.77 30.40
C GLY A 123 5.69 4.73 29.39
N TYR A 124 5.27 3.53 28.95
CA TYR A 124 4.04 3.40 28.18
C TYR A 124 2.84 3.40 29.10
N ARG A 125 1.81 4.13 28.67
CA ARG A 125 0.46 4.03 29.20
C ARG A 125 -0.25 2.88 28.50
N SER A 126 -0.50 1.82 29.24
CA SER A 126 -1.23 0.64 28.79
C SER A 126 -2.72 0.79 29.08
N TYR A 127 -3.52 0.52 28.06
CA TYR A 127 -4.97 0.51 28.07
C TYR A 127 -5.45 -0.91 27.72
N GLY A 128 -6.30 -1.48 28.57
CA GLY A 128 -6.77 -2.85 28.44
C GLY A 128 -6.17 -3.79 29.51
N PRO A 129 -6.23 -5.12 29.29
CA PRO A 129 -6.80 -5.78 28.11
C PRO A 129 -8.29 -5.47 27.93
N PHE A 130 -8.71 -5.23 26.69
CA PHE A 130 -10.10 -5.04 26.27
C PHE A 130 -10.58 -6.31 25.59
N ASP A 131 -11.52 -7.00 26.20
CA ASP A 131 -12.16 -8.17 25.60
C ASP A 131 -13.07 -7.74 24.44
N ASP A 132 -13.08 -8.51 23.36
CA ASP A 132 -14.01 -8.32 22.26
C ASP A 132 -15.47 -8.43 22.72
N GLU A 133 -16.31 -7.47 22.32
CA GLU A 133 -17.72 -7.39 22.74
C GLU A 133 -18.63 -8.38 21.98
N ASP A 134 -18.19 -8.87 20.81
CA ASP A 134 -18.97 -9.79 19.96
C ASP A 134 -18.85 -11.26 20.41
N GLY A 135 -18.17 -11.51 21.53
CA GLY A 135 -18.06 -12.82 22.15
C GLY A 135 -16.93 -13.69 21.59
N ARG A 136 -16.14 -13.19 20.64
CA ARG A 136 -14.93 -13.87 20.14
C ARG A 136 -13.90 -14.05 21.25
N ASP A 137 -13.03 -15.05 21.11
CA ASP A 137 -11.93 -15.27 22.06
C ASP A 137 -10.75 -14.36 21.72
N LEU A 138 -10.94 -13.06 21.95
CA LEU A 138 -10.02 -12.02 21.51
C LEU A 138 -9.95 -10.91 22.54
N ALA A 139 -8.73 -10.43 22.82
CA ALA A 139 -8.47 -9.29 23.69
C ALA A 139 -7.36 -8.40 23.14
N TRP A 140 -7.42 -7.12 23.49
CA TRP A 140 -6.56 -6.06 22.95
C TRP A 140 -5.87 -5.26 24.06
N ILE A 141 -4.58 -4.97 23.91
CA ILE A 141 -3.89 -3.96 24.72
C ILE A 141 -3.37 -2.87 23.79
N VAL A 142 -3.67 -1.62 24.13
CA VAL A 142 -3.10 -0.46 23.43
C VAL A 142 -2.11 0.22 24.35
N LYS A 143 -0.86 0.37 23.91
CA LYS A 143 0.21 1.03 24.65
C LYS A 143 0.54 2.35 23.97
N ILE A 144 0.63 3.46 24.72
CA ILE A 144 0.92 4.80 24.18
C ILE A 144 1.98 5.49 25.04
N LYS A 145 3.01 6.06 24.41
CA LYS A 145 4.09 6.80 25.05
C LYS A 145 4.42 8.06 24.25
N GLY A 146 4.88 9.13 24.92
CA GLY A 146 5.47 10.29 24.25
C GLY A 146 4.96 11.64 24.78
N ASP A 147 4.83 12.62 23.91
CA ASP A 147 4.10 13.90 24.06
C ASP A 147 3.73 14.51 22.68
N ALA A 148 3.49 15.82 22.64
CA ALA A 148 3.11 16.57 21.44
C ALA A 148 4.21 16.61 20.37
N SER A 149 5.47 16.37 20.76
CA SER A 149 6.63 16.38 19.87
C SER A 149 7.02 14.99 19.39
N ALA A 150 6.66 13.93 20.11
CA ALA A 150 6.90 12.56 19.66
C ALA A 150 5.92 11.60 20.32
N THR A 151 5.29 10.71 19.57
CA THR A 151 4.40 9.68 20.12
C THR A 151 4.74 8.33 19.53
N SER A 152 4.79 7.30 20.37
CA SER A 152 4.90 5.90 19.99
C SER A 152 3.71 5.12 20.51
N TYR A 153 3.19 4.19 19.72
CA TYR A 153 2.05 3.37 20.10
C TYR A 153 2.22 1.93 19.64
N LYS A 154 1.68 1.00 20.43
CA LYS A 154 1.64 -0.43 20.10
C LYS A 154 0.24 -0.96 20.32
N ILE A 155 -0.20 -1.83 19.42
CA ILE A 155 -1.43 -2.58 19.56
C ILE A 155 -1.03 -4.03 19.68
N LEU A 156 -1.38 -4.63 20.81
CA LEU A 156 -1.19 -6.04 21.10
C LEU A 156 -2.54 -6.74 21.06
N VAL A 157 -2.50 -8.00 20.64
CA VAL A 157 -3.67 -8.86 20.49
C VAL A 157 -3.36 -10.26 21.02
N GLY A 158 -4.32 -10.90 21.67
CA GLY A 158 -4.22 -12.27 22.15
C GLY A 158 -5.59 -12.81 22.56
N ASP A 159 -5.60 -13.98 23.19
CA ASP A 159 -6.83 -14.64 23.62
C ASP A 159 -7.44 -13.92 24.83
N ARG A 160 -8.74 -14.16 25.09
CA ARG A 160 -9.41 -13.52 26.22
C ARG A 160 -8.80 -13.95 27.55
N GLY A 161 -8.49 -12.97 28.40
CA GLY A 161 -7.94 -13.20 29.73
C GLY A 161 -6.42 -13.47 29.76
N GLU A 162 -5.75 -13.41 28.62
CA GLU A 162 -4.29 -13.40 28.56
C GLU A 162 -3.70 -12.11 29.12
N GLY A 163 -2.49 -12.23 29.66
CA GLY A 163 -1.69 -11.08 30.09
C GLY A 163 -0.85 -10.52 28.95
N GLU A 164 -0.37 -9.29 29.11
CA GLU A 164 0.46 -8.60 28.09
C GLU A 164 1.64 -9.44 27.59
N SER A 165 2.26 -10.27 28.43
CA SER A 165 3.41 -11.11 28.07
C SER A 165 3.09 -12.23 27.08
N ASP A 166 1.82 -12.61 26.98
CA ASP A 166 1.35 -13.71 26.14
C ASP A 166 0.71 -13.18 24.84
N MET A 167 0.42 -11.88 24.76
CA MET A 167 -0.14 -11.22 23.58
C MET A 167 0.93 -10.90 22.51
N LEU A 168 0.50 -10.91 21.25
CA LEU A 168 1.32 -10.62 20.07
C LEU A 168 1.20 -9.14 19.69
N VAL A 169 2.30 -8.54 19.22
CA VAL A 169 2.25 -7.19 18.64
C VAL A 169 1.64 -7.29 17.26
N LEU A 170 0.50 -6.65 17.05
CA LEU A 170 -0.17 -6.53 15.76
C LEU A 170 0.33 -5.32 14.97
N LEU A 171 0.56 -4.21 15.68
CA LEU A 171 1.00 -2.95 15.09
C LEU A 171 1.92 -2.20 16.05
N ASP A 172 3.02 -1.66 15.51
CA ASP A 172 3.94 -0.76 16.22
C ASP A 172 4.13 0.51 15.38
N GLY A 173 3.87 1.69 15.96
CA GLY A 173 3.88 2.96 15.24
C GLY A 173 4.55 4.08 16.03
N HIS A 174 5.09 5.05 15.30
CA HIS A 174 5.70 6.24 15.88
C HIS A 174 5.55 7.46 14.96
N VAL A 175 5.56 8.63 15.58
CA VAL A 175 5.61 9.93 14.89
C VAL A 175 6.39 10.93 15.73
N GLU A 176 7.21 11.73 15.08
CA GLU A 176 7.97 12.84 15.64
C GLU A 176 7.60 14.12 14.88
N VAL A 177 7.51 15.23 15.61
CA VAL A 177 7.14 16.55 15.11
C VAL A 177 8.19 17.56 15.57
N ASP A 178 8.94 18.11 14.62
CA ASP A 178 9.91 19.19 14.83
C ASP A 178 9.57 20.40 13.96
N GLY A 179 8.87 21.37 14.56
CA GLY A 179 8.36 22.53 13.83
C GLY A 179 7.30 22.11 12.80
N ASP A 180 7.58 22.38 11.52
CA ASP A 180 6.72 21.98 10.40
C ASP A 180 7.07 20.58 9.87
N MET A 181 8.16 19.97 10.34
CA MET A 181 8.60 18.63 9.91
C MET A 181 7.92 17.55 10.74
N ARG A 182 7.43 16.52 10.04
CA ARG A 182 6.84 15.31 10.62
C ARG A 182 7.56 14.09 10.06
N THR A 183 8.03 13.22 10.92
CA THR A 183 8.71 11.98 10.53
C THR A 183 8.12 10.82 11.33
N GLY A 184 7.88 9.68 10.70
CA GLY A 184 7.30 8.57 11.41
C GLY A 184 7.05 7.36 10.54
N GLY A 185 6.26 6.44 11.07
CA GLY A 185 5.93 5.21 10.39
C GLY A 185 5.23 4.21 11.30
N PHE A 186 4.77 3.12 10.69
CA PHE A 186 4.21 1.99 11.42
C PHE A 186 4.57 0.67 10.74
N ARG A 187 4.63 -0.39 11.56
CA ARG A 187 4.83 -1.77 11.14
C ARG A 187 3.59 -2.58 11.46
N LEU A 188 3.09 -3.32 10.48
CA LEU A 188 2.05 -4.32 10.63
C LEU A 188 2.67 -5.72 10.70
N PHE A 189 2.21 -6.54 11.64
CA PHE A 189 2.68 -7.91 11.84
C PHE A 189 1.58 -8.90 11.46
N PHE A 190 1.74 -9.57 10.32
CA PHE A 190 0.72 -10.52 9.82
C PHE A 190 0.74 -11.85 10.57
N ASP A 191 1.88 -12.23 11.15
CA ASP A 191 1.97 -13.41 12.01
C ASP A 191 0.99 -13.31 13.21
N ALA A 192 0.78 -12.10 13.74
CA ALA A 192 -0.22 -11.87 14.80
C ALA A 192 -1.66 -12.07 14.30
N ILE A 193 -1.94 -11.77 13.02
CA ILE A 193 -3.25 -12.00 12.40
C ILE A 193 -3.48 -13.49 12.17
N GLU A 194 -2.44 -14.24 11.83
CA GLU A 194 -2.52 -15.69 11.66
C GLU A 194 -2.76 -16.44 12.96
N ASP A 195 -1.98 -16.10 13.98
CA ASP A 195 -2.05 -16.75 15.29
C ASP A 195 -3.37 -16.44 16.01
N GLN A 196 -4.09 -15.40 15.57
CA GLN A 196 -5.36 -14.95 16.12
C GLN A 196 -6.48 -15.09 15.07
N PRO A 197 -7.02 -16.31 14.87
CA PRO A 197 -8.00 -16.58 13.82
C PRO A 197 -9.29 -15.75 13.94
N GLU A 198 -9.62 -15.25 15.14
CA GLU A 198 -10.76 -14.37 15.39
C GLU A 198 -10.63 -12.98 14.74
N LEU A 199 -9.40 -12.58 14.35
CA LEU A 199 -9.17 -11.40 13.51
C LEU A 199 -9.55 -11.64 12.05
N LYS A 200 -9.69 -12.91 11.65
CA LYS A 200 -10.13 -13.32 10.33
C LYS A 200 -11.60 -13.70 10.40
N ASP A 201 -12.48 -12.82 9.93
CA ASP A 201 -13.90 -13.16 9.71
C ASP A 201 -14.08 -13.98 8.41
N LEU A 202 -13.24 -15.00 8.25
CA LEU A 202 -13.08 -15.77 7.03
C LEU A 202 -13.29 -17.23 7.37
N GLU A 203 -14.55 -17.63 7.53
CA GLU A 203 -14.93 -19.06 7.44
C GLU A 203 -14.47 -19.70 6.11
N ASP A 204 -13.94 -18.93 5.14
CA ASP A 204 -13.76 -19.36 3.75
C ASP A 204 -12.57 -18.74 2.97
N SER A 205 -11.63 -17.98 3.55
CA SER A 205 -10.56 -17.39 2.71
C SER A 205 -9.57 -18.42 2.20
N GLY A 206 -9.34 -19.48 2.98
CA GLY A 206 -8.28 -20.42 2.68
C GLY A 206 -6.91 -19.77 2.61
N THR A 207 -6.72 -18.51 3.02
CA THR A 207 -5.46 -17.79 2.86
C THR A 207 -4.78 -17.62 4.21
N THR A 208 -3.52 -18.01 4.29
CA THR A 208 -2.61 -17.71 5.39
C THR A 208 -1.65 -16.61 4.96
N PHE A 209 -1.49 -15.58 5.78
CA PHE A 209 -0.52 -14.51 5.59
C PHE A 209 0.73 -14.74 6.47
N SER A 210 1.85 -14.10 6.20
CA SER A 210 2.98 -14.05 7.15
C SER A 210 3.84 -12.84 6.87
N GLY A 211 4.75 -12.52 7.78
CA GLY A 211 5.73 -11.44 7.61
C GLY A 211 5.19 -10.08 8.04
N THR A 212 5.78 -9.01 7.50
CA THR A 212 5.48 -7.64 7.94
C THR A 212 5.35 -6.65 6.80
N ILE A 213 4.60 -5.58 7.02
CA ILE A 213 4.57 -4.41 6.15
C ILE A 213 5.05 -3.21 6.95
N ASP A 214 6.11 -2.56 6.47
CA ASP A 214 6.66 -1.34 7.02
C ASP A 214 6.23 -0.14 6.18
N VAL A 215 5.66 0.86 6.84
CA VAL A 215 5.36 2.17 6.25
C VAL A 215 6.19 3.21 6.96
N SER A 216 6.93 4.03 6.23
CA SER A 216 7.67 5.16 6.77
C SER A 216 7.43 6.43 5.96
N PHE A 217 7.51 7.58 6.61
CA PHE A 217 7.30 8.86 5.97
C PHE A 217 8.16 9.97 6.57
N THR A 218 8.40 10.99 5.76
CA THR A 218 8.83 12.33 6.19
C THR A 218 8.01 13.35 5.44
N ARG A 219 7.52 14.39 6.11
CA ARG A 219 6.69 15.42 5.51
C ARG A 219 6.94 16.78 6.15
N ASP A 220 7.21 17.78 5.33
CA ASP A 220 7.18 19.18 5.73
C ASP A 220 5.78 19.75 5.46
N VAL A 221 5.05 20.09 6.53
CA VAL A 221 3.68 20.60 6.46
C VAL A 221 3.63 21.98 5.79
N SER A 222 4.72 22.76 5.85
CA SER A 222 4.77 24.12 5.31
C SER A 222 5.02 24.16 3.80
N THR A 223 5.79 23.20 3.28
CA THR A 223 6.19 23.13 1.88
C THR A 223 5.49 22.01 1.10
N GLU A 224 4.82 21.09 1.78
CA GLU A 224 4.27 19.84 1.24
C GLU A 224 5.33 18.87 0.68
N GLU A 225 6.62 19.13 0.93
CA GLU A 225 7.68 18.16 0.63
C GLU A 225 7.42 16.88 1.42
N LYS A 226 7.50 15.73 0.74
CA LYS A 226 7.10 14.46 1.32
C LYS A 226 7.86 13.29 0.72
N THR A 227 8.23 12.34 1.58
CA THR A 227 8.70 11.00 1.21
C THR A 227 7.80 9.97 1.91
N VAL A 228 7.39 8.93 1.20
CA VAL A 228 6.66 7.78 1.75
C VAL A 228 7.26 6.50 1.17
N ASP A 229 7.66 5.59 2.03
CA ASP A 229 8.20 4.27 1.66
C ASP A 229 7.35 3.17 2.27
N ILE A 230 7.02 2.15 1.48
CA ILE A 230 6.31 0.94 1.93
C ILE A 230 7.13 -0.28 1.53
N GLN A 231 7.44 -1.14 2.50
CA GLN A 231 8.24 -2.35 2.30
C GLN A 231 7.49 -3.56 2.84
N PHE A 232 7.35 -4.58 2.00
CA PHE A 232 6.80 -5.88 2.36
C PHE A 232 7.98 -6.79 2.69
N ASN A 233 8.20 -7.06 3.98
CA ASN A 233 9.34 -7.85 4.42
C ASN A 233 8.90 -9.28 4.70
N ASP A 234 9.42 -10.22 3.91
CA ASP A 234 9.08 -11.64 3.96
C ASP A 234 7.57 -11.91 3.94
N PHE A 235 6.83 -11.06 3.22
CA PHE A 235 5.38 -11.18 3.16
C PHE A 235 4.99 -12.37 2.28
N ARG A 236 4.11 -13.20 2.80
CA ARG A 236 3.63 -14.39 2.09
C ARG A 236 2.13 -14.50 2.21
N ALA A 237 1.49 -14.94 1.14
CA ALA A 237 0.10 -15.36 1.14
C ALA A 237 0.01 -16.78 0.59
N GLU A 238 -0.40 -17.77 1.39
CA GLU A 238 -0.63 -19.15 0.93
C GLU A 238 -2.12 -19.48 0.92
N TYR A 239 -2.62 -19.95 -0.21
CA TYR A 239 -3.97 -20.45 -0.37
C TYR A 239 -4.05 -21.95 -0.04
N THR A 240 -5.15 -22.39 0.58
CA THR A 240 -5.42 -23.78 0.99
C THR A 240 -5.51 -24.73 -0.19
N LEU A 241 -5.69 -24.20 -1.41
CA LEU A 241 -5.64 -24.96 -2.66
C LEU A 241 -4.21 -25.29 -3.12
N GLY A 242 -3.19 -24.85 -2.38
CA GLY A 242 -1.78 -25.18 -2.61
C GLY A 242 -1.01 -24.13 -3.40
N ASP A 243 -1.65 -23.01 -3.75
CA ASP A 243 -0.99 -21.88 -4.40
C ASP A 243 -0.40 -20.98 -3.32
N ALA A 244 0.91 -20.74 -3.36
CA ALA A 244 1.57 -19.81 -2.46
C ALA A 244 2.19 -18.69 -3.28
N TRP A 245 1.96 -17.46 -2.84
CA TRP A 245 2.56 -16.27 -3.41
C TRP A 245 3.46 -15.59 -2.37
N TYR A 246 4.58 -15.08 -2.85
CA TYR A 246 5.58 -14.38 -2.05
C TYR A 246 5.73 -12.96 -2.58
N SER A 247 5.80 -12.02 -1.66
CA SER A 247 5.90 -10.59 -1.92
C SER A 247 7.08 -10.01 -1.17
N ASP A 248 8.02 -9.46 -1.93
CA ASP A 248 9.06 -8.55 -1.45
C ASP A 248 8.87 -7.22 -2.18
N GLU A 249 7.67 -6.67 -2.02
CA GLU A 249 7.25 -5.45 -2.68
C GLU A 249 7.88 -4.22 -2.07
N THR A 250 8.29 -3.28 -2.93
CA THR A 250 8.79 -1.98 -2.52
C THR A 250 8.00 -0.89 -3.22
N TYR A 251 7.52 0.07 -2.44
CA TYR A 251 6.92 1.31 -2.89
C TYR A 251 7.80 2.45 -2.37
N ALA A 252 8.16 3.37 -3.25
CA ALA A 252 8.84 4.60 -2.88
C ALA A 252 8.16 5.77 -3.59
N TYR A 253 7.86 6.81 -2.82
CA TYR A 253 7.25 8.04 -3.31
C TYR A 253 8.00 9.22 -2.73
N HIS A 254 8.32 10.19 -3.57
CA HIS A 254 8.89 11.45 -3.14
C HIS A 254 8.30 12.61 -3.93
N ARG A 255 8.04 13.73 -3.24
CA ARG A 255 7.59 14.99 -3.81
C ARG A 255 8.37 16.12 -3.15
N ASP A 256 8.97 16.97 -3.96
CA ASP A 256 9.72 18.13 -3.48
C ASP A 256 8.82 19.35 -3.23
N ALA A 257 9.35 20.36 -2.55
CA ALA A 257 8.66 21.62 -2.27
C ALA A 257 8.21 22.41 -3.53
N ALA A 258 8.78 22.12 -4.71
CA ALA A 258 8.36 22.74 -5.96
C ALA A 258 7.19 21.99 -6.61
N GLY A 259 6.86 20.79 -6.13
CA GLY A 259 5.81 19.92 -6.66
C GLY A 259 6.30 18.92 -7.70
N ASN A 260 7.61 18.84 -7.97
CA ASN A 260 8.15 17.72 -8.74
C ASN A 260 8.02 16.45 -7.90
N GLY A 261 7.84 15.30 -8.53
CA GLY A 261 7.75 14.06 -7.79
C GLY A 261 8.16 12.84 -8.59
N GLU A 262 8.35 11.77 -7.85
CA GLU A 262 8.76 10.47 -8.32
C GLU A 262 8.02 9.36 -7.58
N PHE A 263 7.79 8.27 -8.29
CA PHE A 263 7.10 7.08 -7.81
C PHE A 263 7.85 5.86 -8.32
N HIS A 264 8.03 4.88 -7.45
CA HIS A 264 8.56 3.58 -7.76
C HIS A 264 7.72 2.50 -7.11
N LEU A 265 7.47 1.44 -7.87
CA LEU A 265 6.89 0.19 -7.44
C LEU A 265 7.72 -0.95 -8.01
N ALA A 266 8.06 -1.92 -7.18
CA ALA A 266 8.54 -3.22 -7.63
C ALA A 266 7.74 -4.32 -6.95
N VAL A 267 7.08 -5.19 -7.74
CA VAL A 267 6.28 -6.32 -7.25
C VAL A 267 6.61 -7.60 -8.00
N TYR A 268 6.32 -8.74 -7.38
CA TYR A 268 6.38 -10.06 -8.01
C TYR A 268 4.96 -10.56 -8.22
N GLY A 269 4.63 -11.03 -9.41
CA GLY A 269 3.27 -11.47 -9.73
C GLY A 269 3.20 -12.22 -11.05
N THR A 270 2.03 -12.77 -11.36
CA THR A 270 1.82 -13.48 -12.62
C THR A 270 1.23 -12.50 -13.64
N PHE A 271 2.02 -12.19 -14.66
CA PHE A 271 1.57 -11.33 -15.75
C PHE A 271 0.80 -12.16 -16.80
N ASP A 272 -0.50 -12.35 -16.56
CA ASP A 272 -1.42 -13.04 -17.48
C ASP A 272 -2.06 -12.04 -18.45
N ASP A 273 -1.30 -11.65 -19.48
CA ASP A 273 -1.83 -10.97 -20.65
C ASP A 273 -1.86 -11.89 -21.88
N GLN A 274 -2.94 -11.85 -22.65
CA GLN A 274 -3.13 -12.73 -23.81
C GLN A 274 -2.16 -12.46 -24.96
N VAL A 275 -1.51 -11.30 -24.99
CA VAL A 275 -0.60 -10.87 -26.05
C VAL A 275 0.85 -11.00 -25.61
N PHE A 276 1.16 -10.65 -24.36
CA PHE A 276 2.53 -10.51 -23.88
C PHE A 276 2.92 -11.50 -22.77
N GLY A 277 1.97 -12.23 -22.17
CA GLY A 277 2.15 -12.94 -20.90
C GLY A 277 1.86 -14.44 -20.91
N GLY A 278 1.94 -15.01 -19.72
CA GLY A 278 1.78 -16.44 -19.42
C GLY A 278 1.65 -16.69 -17.92
N TYR A 279 1.55 -17.95 -17.51
CA TYR A 279 1.23 -18.32 -16.11
C TYR A 279 2.40 -18.25 -15.13
N GLN A 280 3.57 -17.76 -15.56
CA GLN A 280 4.80 -17.76 -14.77
C GLN A 280 4.98 -16.45 -13.99
N THR A 281 5.76 -16.52 -12.91
CA THR A 281 6.04 -15.35 -12.07
C THR A 281 6.97 -14.41 -12.83
N ASN A 282 6.62 -13.13 -12.85
CA ASN A 282 7.42 -12.05 -13.40
C ASN A 282 7.62 -10.98 -12.32
N LYS A 283 8.68 -10.19 -12.45
CA LYS A 283 8.82 -8.98 -11.65
C LYS A 283 8.26 -7.80 -12.44
N VAL A 284 7.25 -7.14 -11.88
CA VAL A 284 6.68 -5.92 -12.47
C VAL A 284 7.29 -4.70 -11.76
N VAL A 285 7.81 -3.76 -12.54
CA VAL A 285 8.33 -2.50 -12.03
C VAL A 285 7.59 -1.33 -12.68
N LEU A 286 7.04 -0.43 -11.87
CA LEU A 286 6.45 0.82 -12.35
C LEU A 286 7.26 1.99 -11.79
N ASP A 287 7.76 2.83 -12.68
CA ASP A 287 8.46 4.06 -12.35
C ASP A 287 7.70 5.24 -12.96
N ALA A 288 7.58 6.34 -12.23
CA ALA A 288 7.09 7.59 -12.80
C ALA A 288 7.82 8.79 -12.21
N LYS A 289 7.95 9.84 -13.01
CA LYS A 289 8.52 11.12 -12.61
C LYS A 289 7.78 12.26 -13.30
N TRP A 290 7.42 13.28 -12.53
CA TRP A 290 6.70 14.44 -13.02
C TRP A 290 7.32 15.74 -12.50
N ASP A 291 7.14 16.82 -13.25
CA ASP A 291 7.55 18.15 -12.84
C ASP A 291 6.42 18.88 -12.09
N ALA A 292 6.72 20.09 -11.60
CA ALA A 292 5.76 20.96 -10.94
C ALA A 292 4.52 21.33 -11.78
N SER A 293 4.53 21.07 -13.10
CA SER A 293 3.40 21.27 -13.99
C SER A 293 2.57 20.00 -14.20
N GLU A 294 2.91 18.90 -13.52
CA GLU A 294 2.32 17.56 -13.66
C GLU A 294 2.57 16.88 -15.01
N ALA A 295 3.41 17.45 -15.88
CA ALA A 295 3.92 16.74 -17.05
C ALA A 295 5.03 15.78 -16.63
N GLY A 296 5.22 14.68 -17.35
CA GLY A 296 6.15 13.66 -16.88
C GLY A 296 6.40 12.49 -17.81
N ARG A 297 7.05 11.47 -17.24
CA ARG A 297 7.41 10.21 -17.86
C ARG A 297 7.07 9.06 -16.93
N ALA A 298 6.57 7.97 -17.49
CA ALA A 298 6.35 6.71 -16.80
C ALA A 298 7.04 5.55 -17.55
N ARG A 299 7.45 4.52 -16.80
CA ARG A 299 8.03 3.29 -17.32
C ARG A 299 7.39 2.09 -16.62
N GLY A 300 6.86 1.17 -17.40
CA GLY A 300 6.41 -0.13 -16.93
C GLY A 300 7.38 -1.20 -17.42
N GLN A 301 7.79 -2.11 -16.55
CA GLN A 301 8.68 -3.21 -16.89
C GLN A 301 8.05 -4.51 -16.42
N VAL A 302 8.09 -5.53 -17.26
CA VAL A 302 7.81 -6.92 -16.88
C VAL A 302 9.10 -7.68 -17.13
N LEU A 303 9.75 -8.10 -16.06
CA LEU A 303 11.07 -8.70 -16.07
C LEU A 303 10.96 -10.20 -15.79
N GLU A 304 11.75 -10.98 -16.52
CA GLU A 304 11.85 -12.41 -16.30
C GLU A 304 12.48 -12.70 -14.92
N VAL A 305 11.94 -13.68 -14.20
CA VAL A 305 12.54 -14.17 -12.96
C VAL A 305 13.53 -15.28 -13.29
N GLU A 306 14.78 -15.15 -12.83
CA GLU A 306 15.82 -16.14 -13.09
C GLU A 306 15.41 -17.53 -12.59
N ASN A 307 15.60 -18.54 -13.44
CA ASN A 307 15.30 -19.97 -13.20
C ASN A 307 13.82 -20.37 -13.23
N GLU A 308 12.92 -19.49 -13.69
CA GLU A 308 11.57 -19.86 -14.13
C GLU A 308 11.50 -19.94 -15.66
N ASP A 309 10.64 -20.82 -16.21
CA ASP A 309 10.43 -20.86 -17.65
C ASP A 309 9.77 -19.54 -18.08
N SER A 310 10.47 -18.70 -18.85
CA SER A 310 9.94 -17.38 -19.23
C SER A 310 8.61 -17.46 -19.98
N ALA A 311 7.65 -16.65 -19.52
CA ALA A 311 6.38 -16.41 -20.20
C ALA A 311 6.51 -15.41 -21.37
N LEU A 312 7.60 -14.63 -21.39
CA LEU A 312 7.74 -13.48 -22.27
C LEU A 312 8.38 -13.89 -23.61
N PRO A 313 7.74 -13.59 -24.76
CA PRO A 313 8.17 -14.11 -26.05
C PRO A 313 9.53 -13.57 -26.54
N ALA A 314 9.98 -12.42 -26.03
CA ALA A 314 11.20 -11.74 -26.49
C ALA A 314 12.10 -11.23 -25.35
N GLY A 315 11.97 -11.78 -24.13
CA GLY A 315 12.68 -11.31 -22.94
C GLY A 315 11.90 -10.24 -22.19
N ASP A 316 12.60 -9.45 -21.36
CA ASP A 316 12.01 -8.35 -20.60
C ASP A 316 11.19 -7.40 -21.50
N LEU A 317 9.96 -7.11 -21.10
CA LEU A 317 9.10 -6.13 -21.74
C LEU A 317 9.25 -4.79 -21.04
N VAL A 318 9.51 -3.73 -21.80
CA VAL A 318 9.56 -2.37 -21.27
C VAL A 318 8.63 -1.46 -22.07
N VAL A 319 7.73 -0.79 -21.37
CA VAL A 319 6.81 0.23 -21.88
C VAL A 319 7.29 1.59 -21.38
N HIS A 320 7.49 2.53 -22.30
CA HIS A 320 7.80 3.93 -21.98
C HIS A 320 6.64 4.83 -22.38
N GLU A 321 6.25 5.73 -21.48
CA GLU A 321 5.18 6.70 -21.71
C GLU A 321 5.61 8.09 -21.27
N CYS A 322 5.14 9.12 -21.98
CA CYS A 322 5.26 10.51 -21.56
C CYS A 322 3.89 11.18 -21.62
N PHE A 323 3.64 12.07 -20.67
CA PHE A 323 2.35 12.69 -20.48
C PHE A 323 2.48 14.19 -20.21
N ASP A 324 1.48 14.95 -20.62
CA ASP A 324 1.40 16.37 -20.35
C ASP A 324 0.72 16.68 -19.00
N ALA A 325 0.56 17.97 -18.69
CA ALA A 325 -0.08 18.45 -17.46
C ALA A 325 -1.55 18.01 -17.28
N ALA A 326 -2.24 17.60 -18.35
CA ALA A 326 -3.57 17.02 -18.25
C ALA A 326 -3.53 15.51 -18.00
N GLY A 327 -2.33 14.92 -18.00
CA GLY A 327 -2.06 13.49 -18.02
C GLY A 327 -2.32 12.86 -19.38
N ASP A 328 -2.49 13.64 -20.45
CA ASP A 328 -2.71 13.10 -21.79
C ASP A 328 -1.40 12.57 -22.37
N LEU A 329 -1.46 11.40 -22.99
CA LEU A 329 -0.32 10.70 -23.54
C LEU A 329 0.27 11.47 -24.74
N THR A 330 1.54 11.88 -24.64
CA THR A 330 2.27 12.58 -25.71
C THR A 330 3.21 11.65 -26.47
N TYR A 331 3.68 10.59 -25.81
CA TYR A 331 4.53 9.55 -26.39
C TYR A 331 4.27 8.21 -25.72
N ARG A 332 4.30 7.13 -26.49
CA ARG A 332 4.33 5.74 -26.00
C ARG A 332 5.19 4.88 -26.93
N GLY A 333 6.01 3.99 -26.35
CA GLY A 333 6.81 3.05 -27.12
C GLY A 333 7.24 1.84 -26.29
N LEU A 334 7.56 0.75 -26.99
CA LEU A 334 8.12 -0.47 -26.42
C LEU A 334 9.65 -0.48 -26.60
N ASN A 335 10.35 -1.34 -25.85
CA ASN A 335 11.74 -1.68 -26.13
C ASN A 335 11.90 -2.38 -27.50
N ASP A 336 13.12 -2.32 -28.04
CA ASP A 336 13.46 -2.80 -29.39
C ASP A 336 13.02 -4.25 -29.66
N ALA A 337 13.05 -5.10 -28.64
CA ALA A 337 12.67 -6.50 -28.73
C ALA A 337 11.20 -6.70 -29.13
N TYR A 338 10.31 -5.77 -28.75
CA TYR A 338 8.87 -5.84 -29.01
C TYR A 338 8.40 -4.81 -30.04
N ALA A 339 9.12 -3.68 -30.19
CA ALA A 339 8.71 -2.57 -31.06
C ALA A 339 8.56 -2.97 -32.54
N GLY A 340 9.33 -3.96 -33.02
CA GLY A 340 9.27 -4.44 -34.40
C GLY A 340 8.00 -5.24 -34.72
N ASP A 341 7.52 -6.02 -33.76
CA ASP A 341 6.34 -6.89 -33.91
C ASP A 341 5.03 -6.14 -33.57
N HIS A 342 5.11 -5.05 -32.81
CA HIS A 342 3.98 -4.22 -32.39
C HIS A 342 4.14 -2.74 -32.76
N PRO A 343 4.34 -2.39 -34.05
CA PRO A 343 4.50 -1.00 -34.47
C PRO A 343 3.26 -0.14 -34.21
N GLU A 344 2.08 -0.74 -34.06
CA GLU A 344 0.83 -0.07 -33.68
C GLU A 344 0.83 0.51 -32.27
N TYR A 345 1.73 0.04 -31.40
CA TYR A 345 1.82 0.51 -30.01
C TYR A 345 2.54 1.86 -29.92
N LEU A 346 3.36 2.20 -30.93
CA LEU A 346 4.08 3.46 -31.02
C LEU A 346 3.12 4.64 -31.20
N LEU A 347 3.21 5.61 -30.31
CA LEU A 347 2.47 6.87 -30.38
C LEU A 347 3.42 8.03 -30.14
N GLY A 348 3.24 9.10 -30.91
CA GLY A 348 3.92 10.38 -30.70
C GLY A 348 5.42 10.37 -31.01
N ASP A 349 6.15 11.31 -30.40
CA ASP A 349 7.60 11.51 -30.60
C ASP A 349 8.28 11.57 -29.22
N PRO A 350 9.34 10.78 -28.97
CA PRO A 350 10.04 10.77 -27.67
C PRO A 350 10.66 12.12 -27.31
N SER A 351 10.89 13.02 -28.27
CA SER A 351 11.36 14.39 -27.99
C SER A 351 10.32 15.28 -27.31
N THR A 352 9.07 14.80 -27.17
CA THR A 352 8.03 15.47 -26.37
C THR A 352 8.13 15.19 -24.88
N CYS A 353 8.94 14.21 -24.48
CA CYS A 353 9.18 13.88 -23.09
C CYS A 353 10.02 14.97 -22.42
N ILE A 354 9.57 15.45 -21.26
CA ILE A 354 10.34 16.41 -20.47
C ILE A 354 11.49 15.75 -19.69
N TYR A 355 11.40 14.44 -19.47
CA TYR A 355 12.42 13.61 -18.83
C TYR A 355 12.97 12.58 -19.82
N GLU A 356 14.27 12.31 -19.73
CA GLU A 356 14.93 11.23 -20.44
C GLU A 356 14.59 9.87 -19.80
N ALA A 357 14.79 8.78 -20.55
CA ALA A 357 14.53 7.44 -20.01
C ALA A 357 15.40 7.12 -18.78
N SER A 358 16.65 7.60 -18.80
CA SER A 358 17.62 7.42 -17.71
C SER A 358 17.26 8.17 -16.43
N ASP A 359 16.33 9.13 -16.49
CA ASP A 359 15.89 9.86 -15.29
C ASP A 359 15.01 8.99 -14.36
N LEU A 360 14.65 7.78 -14.80
CA LEU A 360 13.91 6.77 -14.04
C LEU A 360 14.80 5.62 -13.53
N ASP A 361 16.12 5.66 -13.72
CA ASP A 361 17.01 4.54 -13.36
C ASP A 361 17.40 4.49 -11.87
N GLY A 362 16.99 5.48 -11.07
CA GLY A 362 17.32 5.58 -9.62
C GLY A 362 18.64 6.28 -9.35
#